data_AF-S4PYT4-F1
#
_entry.id   AF-S4PYT4-F1
#
_cell.length_a   1.000
_cell.length_b   1.000
_cell.length_c   1.000
_cell.angle_alpha   90.00
_cell.angle_beta   90.00
_cell.angle_gamma   90.00
#
_symmetry.space_group_name_H-M   'P 1'
#
loop_
_entity.id
_entity.type
_entity.pdbx_description
1 polymer ?
#
loop_
_entity_poly.entity_id
_entity_poly.type
_entity_poly.pdbx_seq_one_letter_code
_entity_poly.pdbx_strand_id
1 'polypeptide(L)'
;MGVMQHHDAITGTEKQHVAHDYERLLNAAIEDSTLIARQAFNKIAQGDSTKLPLFAYERCKLNESSCPVAETSKQFVVTIYNPVAWDVKAPIRIPVKDGTYEVYAPNAAKITSQLVDIP
;
A
#
# COMPACT_ATOMS: atom_id res chain seq x y z
N MET A 1 6.35 10.83 -12.68
CA MET A 1 6.05 12.14 -12.07
C MET A 1 6.53 13.36 -12.86
N GLY A 2 7.63 13.31 -13.62
CA GLY A 2 8.19 14.51 -14.27
C GLY A 2 7.20 15.32 -15.12
N VAL A 3 6.44 14.66 -16.01
CA VAL A 3 5.41 15.32 -16.85
C VAL A 3 4.34 16.03 -16.01
N MET A 4 3.99 15.50 -14.84
CA MET A 4 2.99 16.12 -13.96
C MET A 4 3.46 17.43 -13.36
N GLN A 5 4.76 17.76 -13.42
CA GLN A 5 5.29 19.05 -12.95
C GLN A 5 5.22 20.14 -14.01
N HIS A 6 4.77 19.82 -15.23
CA HIS A 6 4.45 20.85 -16.22
C HIS A 6 3.44 21.84 -15.61
N HIS A 7 3.63 23.12 -15.88
CA HIS A 7 2.78 24.15 -15.29
C HIS A 7 1.33 24.01 -15.75
N ASP A 8 1.06 23.49 -16.94
CA ASP A 8 -0.30 23.09 -17.35
C ASP A 8 -0.64 21.63 -17.02
N ALA A 9 -0.03 21.04 -16.00
CA ALA A 9 -0.44 19.73 -15.48
C ALA A 9 -0.77 19.84 -14.00
N ILE A 10 0.20 20.26 -13.17
CA ILE A 10 -0.04 20.40 -11.73
C ILE A 10 -1.02 21.53 -11.39
N THR A 11 -1.14 22.55 -12.24
CA THR A 11 -2.05 23.69 -11.98
C THR A 11 -3.46 23.48 -12.52
N GLY A 12 -3.70 22.45 -13.34
CA GLY A 12 -5.01 22.18 -13.93
C GLY A 12 -5.44 23.18 -15.02
N THR A 13 -4.50 23.84 -15.70
CA THR A 13 -4.77 24.80 -16.79
C THR A 13 -4.88 24.15 -18.18
N GLU A 14 -4.76 22.82 -18.27
CA GLU A 14 -4.97 22.04 -19.48
C GLU A 14 -6.46 21.79 -19.79
N LYS A 15 -6.73 21.23 -20.97
CA LYS A 15 -8.09 20.76 -21.33
C LYS A 15 -8.39 19.45 -20.60
N GLN A 16 -9.68 19.20 -20.31
CA GLN A 16 -10.13 17.98 -19.62
C GLN A 16 -9.56 16.67 -20.19
N HIS A 17 -9.48 16.53 -21.52
CA HIS A 17 -8.95 15.31 -22.12
C HIS A 17 -7.43 15.14 -21.89
N VAL A 18 -6.70 16.23 -21.71
CA VAL A 18 -5.28 16.21 -21.34
C VAL A 18 -5.14 15.86 -19.86
N ALA A 19 -5.99 16.41 -19.00
CA ALA A 19 -6.07 16.03 -17.58
C ALA A 19 -6.31 14.52 -17.41
N HIS A 20 -7.26 13.94 -18.15
CA HIS A 20 -7.49 12.48 -18.15
C HIS A 20 -6.27 11.69 -18.65
N ASP A 21 -5.51 12.22 -19.60
CA ASP A 21 -4.28 11.57 -20.07
C ASP A 21 -3.19 11.60 -19.00
N TYR A 22 -3.08 12.71 -18.27
CA TYR A 22 -2.19 12.84 -17.11
C TYR A 22 -2.55 11.87 -15.99
N GLU A 23 -3.84 11.73 -15.66
CA GLU A 23 -4.33 10.74 -14.70
C GLU A 23 -3.97 9.32 -15.13
N ARG A 24 -4.20 8.97 -16.40
CA ARG A 24 -3.84 7.66 -16.96
C ARG A 24 -2.35 7.36 -16.81
N LEU A 25 -1.49 8.31 -17.17
CA LEU A 25 -0.04 8.17 -17.06
C LEU A 25 0.42 8.06 -15.60
N LEU A 26 -0.15 8.88 -14.72
CA LEU A 26 0.18 8.88 -13.30
C LEU A 26 -0.22 7.57 -12.63
N ASN A 27 -1.43 7.08 -12.89
CA ASN A 27 -1.93 5.83 -12.33
C ASN A 27 -1.04 4.64 -12.74
N ALA A 28 -0.68 4.54 -14.03
CA ALA A 28 0.25 3.51 -14.50
C ALA A 28 1.61 3.60 -13.81
N ALA A 29 2.17 4.82 -13.67
CA ALA A 29 3.43 5.02 -12.99
C ALA A 29 3.38 4.66 -11.50
N ILE A 30 2.26 4.90 -10.81
CA ILE A 30 2.06 4.49 -9.41
C ILE A 30 2.10 2.96 -9.32
N GLU A 31 1.33 2.25 -10.15
CA GLU A 31 1.31 0.78 -10.15
C GLU A 31 2.69 0.20 -10.44
N ASP A 32 3.38 0.68 -11.47
CA ASP A 32 4.73 0.25 -11.83
C ASP A 32 5.74 0.49 -10.70
N SER A 33 5.64 1.64 -10.01
CA SER A 33 6.55 1.98 -8.91
C SER A 33 6.43 1.00 -7.74
N THR A 34 5.27 0.35 -7.55
CA THR A 34 5.09 -0.63 -6.48
C THR A 34 5.92 -1.89 -6.69
N LEU A 35 6.26 -2.24 -7.95
CA LEU A 35 7.00 -3.46 -8.28
C LEU A 35 8.33 -3.53 -7.53
N ILE A 36 9.07 -2.43 -7.50
CA ILE A 36 10.38 -2.35 -6.85
C ILE A 36 10.23 -2.58 -5.34
N ALA A 37 9.25 -1.93 -4.71
CA ALA A 37 8.99 -2.10 -3.28
C ALA A 37 8.60 -3.56 -2.95
N ARG A 38 7.72 -4.18 -3.76
CA ARG A 38 7.29 -5.58 -3.60
C ARG A 38 8.48 -6.55 -3.67
N GLN A 39 9.39 -6.33 -4.60
CA GLN A 39 10.61 -7.14 -4.73
C GLN A 39 11.57 -6.91 -3.55
N ALA A 40 11.78 -5.66 -3.15
CA ALA A 40 12.65 -5.32 -2.03
C ALA A 40 12.16 -5.93 -0.72
N PHE A 41 10.86 -5.82 -0.41
CA PHE A 41 10.27 -6.41 0.78
C PHE A 41 10.38 -7.94 0.81
N ASN A 42 10.21 -8.60 -0.33
CA ASN A 42 10.43 -10.05 -0.41
C ASN A 42 11.87 -10.44 -0.10
N LYS A 43 12.85 -9.72 -0.67
CA LYS A 43 14.27 -9.97 -0.41
C LYS A 43 14.61 -9.77 1.07
N ILE A 44 14.09 -8.70 1.69
CA ILE A 44 14.30 -8.41 3.11
C ILE A 44 13.65 -9.48 3.99
N ALA A 45 12.41 -9.86 3.71
CA ALA A 45 11.69 -10.86 4.50
C ALA A 45 12.35 -12.25 4.48
N GLN A 46 13.02 -12.60 3.38
CA GLN A 46 13.70 -13.89 3.23
C GLN A 46 15.17 -13.89 3.66
N GLY A 47 15.82 -12.72 3.67
CA GLY A 47 17.26 -12.59 3.89
C GLY A 47 18.14 -13.18 2.78
N ASP A 48 17.56 -13.57 1.64
CA ASP A 48 18.26 -14.18 0.51
C ASP A 48 17.63 -13.73 -0.81
N SER A 49 18.40 -13.03 -1.65
CA SER A 49 17.93 -12.48 -2.92
C SER A 49 17.82 -13.49 -4.05
N THR A 50 18.29 -14.72 -3.85
CA THR A 50 18.29 -15.78 -4.88
C THR A 50 17.04 -16.65 -4.85
N LYS A 51 16.28 -16.57 -3.76
CA LYS A 51 15.05 -17.35 -3.56
C LYS A 51 13.85 -16.72 -4.26
N LEU A 52 12.87 -17.58 -4.58
CA LEU A 52 11.60 -17.15 -5.15
C LEU A 52 10.83 -16.27 -4.17
N PRO A 53 10.02 -15.30 -4.64
CA PRO A 53 9.21 -14.44 -3.77
C PRO A 53 8.32 -15.25 -2.82
N LEU A 54 8.28 -14.85 -1.55
CA LEU A 54 7.54 -15.51 -0.48
C LEU A 54 6.11 -14.99 -0.44
N PHE A 55 5.93 -13.71 -0.74
CA PHE A 55 4.65 -13.03 -0.72
C PHE A 55 4.36 -12.39 -2.07
N ALA A 56 3.13 -12.59 -2.55
CA ALA A 56 2.53 -11.74 -3.58
C ALA A 56 1.97 -10.48 -2.89
N TYR A 57 2.84 -9.51 -2.60
CA TYR A 57 2.41 -8.26 -1.97
C TYR A 57 1.39 -7.54 -2.84
N GLU A 58 0.38 -6.94 -2.23
CA GLU A 58 -0.57 -6.03 -2.88
C GLU A 58 -0.70 -4.75 -2.07
N ARG A 59 -0.91 -3.63 -2.78
CA ARG A 59 -1.10 -2.32 -2.14
C ARG A 59 -2.58 -2.15 -1.80
N CYS A 60 -2.87 -1.76 -0.56
CA CYS A 60 -4.21 -1.30 -0.18
C CYS A 60 -4.45 0.16 -0.64
N LYS A 61 -5.68 0.47 -1.04
CA LYS A 61 -6.19 1.83 -1.30
C LYS A 61 -6.93 2.35 -0.08
N LEU A 62 -6.16 2.80 0.92
CA LEU A 62 -6.71 3.18 2.23
C LEU A 62 -7.59 4.44 2.20
N ASN A 63 -7.41 5.31 1.19
CA ASN A 63 -8.29 6.46 0.94
C ASN A 63 -9.69 6.06 0.46
N GLU A 64 -9.82 4.89 -0.17
CA GLU A 64 -11.08 4.34 -0.69
C GLU A 64 -11.63 3.22 0.22
N SER A 65 -11.04 3.03 1.42
CA SER A 65 -11.33 1.91 2.31
C SER A 65 -11.30 0.54 1.61
N SER A 66 -10.40 0.35 0.65
CA SER A 66 -10.28 -0.89 -0.12
C SER A 66 -8.93 -1.58 0.06
N CYS A 67 -8.95 -2.87 0.36
CA CYS A 67 -7.77 -3.74 0.33
C CYS A 67 -8.13 -5.18 -0.08
N PRO A 68 -7.89 -5.57 -1.35
CA PRO A 68 -8.34 -6.85 -1.88
C PRO A 68 -7.91 -8.07 -1.05
N VAL A 69 -6.65 -8.12 -0.61
CA VAL A 69 -6.12 -9.25 0.18
C VAL A 69 -6.82 -9.37 1.53
N ALA A 70 -7.02 -8.25 2.24
CA ALA A 70 -7.63 -8.24 3.57
C ALA A 70 -9.14 -8.52 3.53
N GLU A 71 -9.80 -8.20 2.41
CA GLU A 71 -11.23 -8.45 2.21
C GLU A 71 -11.55 -9.87 1.71
N THR A 72 -10.58 -10.57 1.13
CA THR A 72 -10.79 -11.90 0.54
C THR A 72 -10.15 -13.03 1.34
N SER A 73 -9.09 -12.73 2.10
CA SER A 73 -8.32 -13.73 2.83
C SER A 73 -8.74 -13.80 4.30
N LYS A 74 -8.80 -15.02 4.85
CA LYS A 74 -9.06 -15.23 6.30
C LYS A 74 -7.85 -14.88 7.17
N GLN A 75 -6.65 -15.02 6.63
CA GLN A 75 -5.39 -14.71 7.27
C GLN A 75 -4.49 -14.03 6.24
N PHE A 76 -3.79 -12.97 6.64
CA PHE A 76 -2.91 -12.21 5.78
C PHE A 76 -1.80 -11.56 6.61
N VAL A 77 -0.73 -11.15 5.92
CA VAL A 77 0.41 -10.44 6.51
C VAL A 77 0.36 -8.99 6.05
N VAL A 78 0.53 -8.07 6.98
CA VAL A 78 0.63 -6.63 6.69
C VAL A 78 2.08 -6.19 6.87
N THR A 79 2.70 -5.71 5.80
CA THR A 79 4.03 -5.07 5.85
C THR A 79 3.85 -3.56 5.89
N ILE A 80 4.39 -2.93 6.93
CA ILE A 80 4.37 -1.48 7.11
C ILE A 80 5.78 -0.95 6.85
N TYR A 81 5.90 0.07 6.00
CA TYR A 81 7.15 0.73 5.70
C TYR A 81 7.14 2.17 6.23
N ASN A 82 8.15 2.50 7.03
CA ASN A 82 8.40 3.86 7.50
C ASN A 82 9.47 4.51 6.60
N PRO A 83 9.12 5.49 5.76
CA PRO A 83 10.07 6.12 4.83
C PRO A 83 10.96 7.19 5.46
N VAL A 84 10.69 7.60 6.71
CA VAL A 84 11.49 8.64 7.39
C VAL A 84 12.57 8.00 8.26
N ALA A 85 13.64 8.76 8.52
CA ALA A 85 14.84 8.29 9.21
C ALA A 85 14.71 8.19 10.75
N TRP A 86 13.51 8.41 11.29
CA TRP A 86 13.23 8.33 12.73
C TRP A 86 12.04 7.42 13.00
N ASP A 87 11.91 6.98 14.26
CA ASP A 87 10.82 6.11 14.69
C ASP A 87 9.47 6.83 14.61
N VAL A 88 8.48 6.14 14.03
CA VAL A 88 7.11 6.64 13.92
C VAL A 88 6.17 5.65 14.60
N LYS A 89 5.39 6.13 15.56
CA LYS A 89 4.31 5.37 16.21
C LYS A 89 2.97 6.00 15.84
N ALA A 90 2.19 5.29 15.03
CA ALA A 90 0.88 5.73 14.57
C ALA A 90 -0.09 4.54 14.51
N PRO A 91 -1.41 4.77 14.71
CA PRO A 91 -2.40 3.74 14.46
C PRO A 91 -2.47 3.45 12.96
N ILE A 92 -2.52 2.17 12.60
CA ILE A 92 -2.71 1.72 11.22
C ILE A 92 -4.12 1.15 11.09
N ARG A 93 -4.88 1.68 10.13
CA ARG A 93 -6.24 1.22 9.82
C ARG A 93 -6.23 0.46 8.51
N ILE A 94 -6.64 -0.81 8.54
CA ILE A 94 -6.75 -1.68 7.37
C ILE A 94 -8.22 -2.07 7.20
N PRO A 95 -8.83 -1.88 6.02
CA PRO A 95 -10.19 -2.35 5.77
C PRO A 95 -10.20 -3.88 5.76
N VAL A 96 -11.17 -4.44 6.46
CA VAL A 96 -11.42 -5.88 6.59
C VAL A 96 -12.91 -6.13 6.45
N LYS A 97 -13.30 -7.37 6.13
CA LYS A 97 -14.71 -7.77 6.21
C LYS A 97 -15.15 -7.86 7.66
N ASP A 98 -16.46 -7.87 7.87
CA ASP A 98 -17.03 -8.09 9.20
C ASP A 98 -16.61 -9.46 9.74
N GLY A 99 -16.23 -9.50 11.02
CA GLY A 99 -15.66 -10.69 11.65
C GLY A 99 -14.87 -10.38 12.91
N THR A 100 -14.26 -11.42 13.49
CA THR A 100 -13.36 -11.29 14.65
C THR A 100 -11.92 -11.50 14.19
N TYR A 101 -11.05 -10.55 14.52
CA TYR A 101 -9.65 -10.57 14.13
C TYR A 101 -8.74 -10.50 15.35
N GLU A 102 -7.64 -11.24 15.27
CA GLU A 102 -6.52 -11.12 16.19
C GLU A 102 -5.30 -10.65 15.42
N VAL A 103 -4.62 -9.63 15.95
CA VAL A 103 -3.44 -9.05 15.31
C VAL A 103 -2.21 -9.46 16.09
N TYR A 104 -1.19 -9.93 15.39
CA TYR A 104 0.06 -10.41 15.96
C TYR A 104 1.24 -9.63 15.41
N ALA A 105 2.19 -9.31 16.29
CA ALA A 105 3.49 -8.74 15.95
C ALA A 105 4.40 -9.80 15.30
N PRO A 106 5.50 -9.41 14.63
CA PRO A 106 6.44 -10.35 14.02
C PRO A 106 7.06 -11.38 15.01
N ASN A 107 7.11 -11.05 16.30
CA ASN A 107 7.56 -11.95 17.37
C ASN A 107 6.43 -12.83 17.95
N ALA A 108 5.30 -12.95 17.24
CA ALA A 108 4.08 -13.66 17.65
C ALA A 108 3.37 -13.11 18.90
N ALA A 109 3.76 -11.93 19.40
CA ALA A 109 3.02 -11.30 20.49
C ALA A 109 1.69 -10.70 19.99
N LYS A 110 0.60 -10.91 20.74
CA LYS A 110 -0.71 -10.33 20.42
C LYS A 110 -0.66 -8.81 20.61
N ILE A 111 -1.09 -8.06 19.59
CA ILE A 111 -1.20 -6.60 19.60
C ILE A 111 -2.64 -6.23 19.97
N THR A 112 -2.82 -5.21 20.81
CA THR A 112 -4.14 -4.63 21.06
C THR A 112 -4.65 -3.95 19.80
N SER A 113 -5.77 -4.45 19.28
CA SER A 113 -6.44 -3.93 18.08
C SER A 113 -7.92 -3.65 18.38
N GLN A 114 -8.53 -2.81 17.55
CA GLN A 114 -9.97 -2.51 17.61
C GLN A 114 -10.57 -2.56 16.20
N LEU A 115 -11.81 -3.03 16.11
CA LEU A 115 -12.62 -2.90 14.91
C LEU A 115 -13.42 -1.60 15.01
N VAL A 116 -13.50 -0.88 13.88
CA VAL A 116 -14.18 0.40 13.76
C VAL A 116 -14.95 0.45 12.45
N ASP A 117 -16.20 0.88 12.51
CA ASP A 117 -17.06 1.00 11.34
C ASP A 117 -16.47 1.95 10.30
N ILE A 118 -16.68 1.64 9.02
CA ILE A 118 -16.28 2.51 7.91
C ILE A 118 -17.14 3.80 7.99
N PRO A 119 -16.53 5.01 7.94
CA PRO A 119 -17.26 6.28 7.99
C PRO A 119 -18.24 6.46 6.83
#